data_AF-A0A955CDA9-F1
#
_entry.id   AF-A0A955CDA9-F1
#
_cell.length_a   1.000
_cell.length_b   1.000
_cell.length_c   1.000
_cell.angle_alpha   90.00
_cell.angle_beta   90.00
_cell.angle_gamma   90.00
#
_symmetry.space_group_name_H-M   'P 1'
#
loop_
_entity.id
_entity.type
_entity.pdbx_description
1 polymer ?
#
loop_
_entity_poly.entity_id
_entity_poly.type
_entity_poly.pdbx_seq_one_letter_code
_entity_poly.pdbx_strand_id
1 'polypeptide(L)'
;HEGIGIVKPSEAIGAHKDVEGEDFVLLTDQGAKITFWHAFDRQSLAHITSFTGDPSIANTDGICIYENSFNSHDKGAMFAVNDDADVRAYDLGKIIEFVNAARSLGRKSR
;
A
#
# COMPACT_ATOMS: atom_id res chain seq x y z
N HIS A 1 5.75 18.95 10.25
CA HIS A 1 4.44 18.46 9.80
C HIS A 1 4.27 18.81 8.33
N GLU A 2 4.68 17.91 7.41
CA GLU A 2 4.47 18.12 5.97
C GLU A 2 3.87 16.84 5.38
N GLY A 3 2.54 16.81 5.38
CA GLY A 3 1.73 15.85 4.65
C GLY A 3 1.70 16.25 3.18
N ILE A 4 2.13 15.34 2.32
CA ILE A 4 1.97 15.46 0.87
C ILE A 4 0.97 14.39 0.48
N GLY A 5 -0.26 14.82 0.18
CA GLY A 5 -1.22 14.05 -0.59
C GLY A 5 -0.97 14.25 -2.08
N ILE A 6 -1.13 13.20 -2.88
CA ILE A 6 -1.14 13.29 -4.35
C ILE A 6 -2.46 12.67 -4.83
N VAL A 7 -3.05 13.28 -5.86
CA VAL A 7 -4.42 13.10 -6.36
C VAL A 7 -4.43 12.46 -7.76
N LYS A 8 -5.33 11.45 -7.94
CA LYS A 8 -6.01 10.77 -9.10
C LYS A 8 -5.52 10.93 -10.57
N PRO A 9 -5.71 9.90 -11.46
CA PRO A 9 -6.79 8.90 -11.43
C PRO A 9 -6.32 7.44 -11.36
N SER A 10 -6.22 6.93 -10.14
CA SER A 10 -6.85 5.69 -9.66
C SER A 10 -7.35 6.04 -8.25
N GLU A 11 -8.51 5.56 -7.82
CA GLU A 11 -9.35 6.37 -6.91
C GLU A 11 -8.80 6.60 -5.50
N ALA A 12 -7.75 5.86 -5.09
CA ALA A 12 -7.07 6.05 -3.81
C ALA A 12 -5.54 5.96 -3.89
N ILE A 13 -4.86 6.81 -3.12
CA ILE A 13 -3.40 6.87 -2.99
C ILE A 13 -3.03 6.82 -1.51
N GLY A 14 -2.11 5.91 -1.15
CA GLY A 14 -1.49 5.82 0.17
C GLY A 14 0.02 5.99 0.05
N ALA A 15 0.65 6.69 0.99
CA ALA A 15 2.10 6.87 1.02
C ALA A 15 2.64 6.50 2.40
N HIS A 16 3.70 5.69 2.41
CA HIS A 16 4.52 5.42 3.59
C HIS A 16 5.77 6.31 3.56
N LYS A 17 6.23 6.76 4.73
CA LYS A 17 7.50 7.50 4.87
C LYS A 17 8.37 6.87 5.97
N ASP A 18 9.57 6.46 5.61
CA ASP A 18 10.66 6.23 6.55
C ASP A 18 11.92 7.00 6.13
N VAL A 19 12.72 7.41 7.11
CA VAL A 19 13.93 8.23 6.93
C VAL A 19 15.04 7.43 6.22
N GLU A 20 14.95 6.09 6.19
CA GLU A 20 15.92 5.20 5.53
C GLU A 20 15.25 4.18 4.57
N GLY A 21 14.87 4.62 3.37
CA GLY A 21 14.80 3.75 2.20
C GLY A 21 13.59 2.81 2.06
N GLU A 22 12.62 2.87 2.98
CA GLU A 22 11.37 2.09 2.92
C GLU A 22 10.23 2.81 2.17
N ASP A 23 10.51 3.96 1.56
CA ASP A 23 9.53 4.81 0.91
C ASP A 23 8.94 4.19 -0.37
N PHE A 24 7.63 3.99 -0.38
CA PHE A 24 6.86 3.61 -1.57
C PHE A 24 5.51 4.34 -1.63
N VAL A 25 4.96 4.40 -2.84
CA VAL A 25 3.59 4.87 -3.10
C VAL A 25 2.73 3.67 -3.46
N LEU A 26 1.55 3.56 -2.85
CA LEU A 26 0.52 2.59 -3.21
C LEU A 26 -0.54 3.24 -4.08
N LEU A 27 -0.83 2.60 -5.22
CA LEU A 27 -1.98 2.90 -6.07
C LEU A 27 -2.96 1.73 -6.04
N THR A 28 -4.25 2.05 -6.03
CA THR A 28 -5.32 1.05 -6.02
C THR A 28 -5.78 0.75 -7.45
N ASP A 29 -5.60 -0.48 -7.91
CA ASP A 29 -6.24 -1.02 -9.10
C ASP A 29 -7.55 -1.69 -8.69
N GLN A 30 -8.64 -0.93 -8.86
CA GLN A 30 -9.98 -1.30 -8.43
C GLN A 30 -10.55 -2.39 -9.35
N GLY A 31 -10.72 -3.60 -8.80
CA GLY A 31 -11.32 -4.72 -9.52
C GLY A 31 -12.67 -5.12 -8.92
N ALA A 32 -13.63 -5.42 -9.79
CA ALA A 32 -14.99 -5.82 -9.39
C ALA A 32 -15.06 -7.15 -8.59
N LYS A 33 -13.98 -7.92 -8.56
CA LYS A 33 -13.87 -9.18 -7.78
C LYS A 33 -12.70 -9.18 -6.82
N ILE A 34 -11.59 -8.57 -7.24
CA ILE A 34 -10.34 -8.51 -6.47
C ILE A 34 -9.71 -7.15 -6.78
N THR A 35 -9.49 -6.36 -5.74
CA THR A 35 -8.62 -5.18 -5.75
C THR A 35 -7.17 -5.62 -5.74
N PHE A 36 -6.35 -5.02 -6.60
CA PHE A 36 -4.90 -5.07 -6.50
C PHE A 36 -4.36 -3.72 -6.03
N TRP A 37 -3.27 -3.75 -5.28
CA TRP A 37 -2.46 -2.58 -4.98
C TRP A 37 -1.12 -2.70 -5.69
N HIS A 38 -0.68 -1.59 -6.27
CA HIS A 38 0.61 -1.47 -6.94
C HIS A 38 1.53 -0.62 -6.09
N ALA A 39 2.70 -1.15 -5.74
CA ALA A 39 3.75 -0.42 -5.08
C ALA A 39 4.73 0.15 -6.10
N PHE A 40 5.03 1.43 -5.96
CA PHE A 40 6.02 2.16 -6.77
C PHE A 40 7.08 2.75 -5.88
N ASP A 41 8.32 2.78 -6.38
CA ASP A 41 9.39 3.52 -5.75
C ASP A 41 9.03 5.00 -5.67
N ARG A 42 9.12 5.60 -4.48
CA ARG A 42 8.64 6.97 -4.25
C ARG A 42 9.36 8.02 -5.11
N GLN A 43 10.66 7.84 -5.35
CA GLN A 43 11.49 8.83 -6.04
C GLN A 43 11.43 8.67 -7.55
N SER A 44 11.62 7.43 -8.03
CA SER A 44 11.70 7.15 -9.47
C SER A 44 10.34 6.84 -10.10
N LEU A 45 9.32 6.55 -9.29
CA LEU A 45 8.03 6.00 -9.72
C LEU A 45 8.16 4.69 -10.51
N ALA A 46 9.29 4.00 -10.40
CA ALA A 46 9.45 2.67 -10.96
C ALA A 46 8.52 1.68 -10.23
N HIS A 47 7.80 0.86 -10.99
CA HIS A 47 6.97 -0.19 -10.43
C HIS A 47 7.85 -1.21 -9.68
N ILE A 48 7.47 -1.53 -8.44
CA ILE A 48 8.17 -2.50 -7.59
C ILE A 48 7.46 -3.85 -7.66
N THR A 49 6.17 -3.86 -7.34
CA THR A 49 5.35 -5.08 -7.26
C THR A 49 3.87 -4.73 -7.25
N SER A 50 3.02 -5.74 -7.44
CA SER A 50 1.58 -5.68 -7.17
C SER A 50 1.16 -6.83 -6.27
N PHE A 51 0.14 -6.59 -5.45
CA PHE A 51 -0.38 -7.57 -4.50
C PHE A 51 -1.86 -7.32 -4.21
N THR A 52 -2.51 -8.31 -3.60
CA THR A 52 -3.86 -8.19 -3.03
C THR A 52 -3.81 -8.48 -1.53
N GLY A 53 -4.94 -8.32 -0.86
CA GLY A 53 -5.07 -8.56 0.57
C GLY A 53 -5.29 -10.04 0.87
N ASP A 54 -5.03 -10.43 2.11
CA ASP A 54 -5.50 -11.69 2.68
C ASP A 54 -6.30 -11.38 3.97
N PRO A 55 -7.63 -11.49 3.96
CA PRO A 55 -8.47 -11.89 2.83
C PRO A 55 -8.47 -10.86 1.69
N SER A 56 -8.72 -11.30 0.46
CA SER A 56 -8.88 -10.40 -0.69
C SER A 56 -10.17 -9.60 -0.58
N ILE A 57 -10.15 -8.35 -1.07
CA ILE A 57 -11.32 -7.46 -1.12
C ILE A 57 -11.62 -7.04 -2.55
N ALA A 58 -12.81 -6.48 -2.79
CA ALA A 58 -13.24 -6.01 -4.08
C ALA A 58 -13.58 -4.52 -4.05
N ASN A 59 -13.59 -3.91 -5.24
CA ASN A 59 -14.21 -2.62 -5.49
C ASN A 59 -13.72 -1.51 -4.54
N THR A 60 -12.43 -1.52 -4.19
CA THR A 60 -11.84 -0.54 -3.28
C THR A 60 -11.74 0.82 -3.96
N ASP A 61 -12.42 1.82 -3.40
CA ASP A 61 -12.41 3.21 -3.83
C ASP A 61 -11.40 4.07 -3.05
N GLY A 62 -11.06 3.63 -1.83
CA GLY A 62 -10.35 4.39 -0.80
C GLY A 62 -9.37 3.54 0.00
N ILE A 63 -8.15 4.06 0.22
CA ILE A 63 -7.18 3.54 1.20
C ILE A 63 -6.65 4.66 2.09
N CYS A 64 -6.30 4.33 3.32
CA CYS A 64 -5.64 5.22 4.28
C CYS A 64 -4.49 4.49 4.98
N ILE A 65 -3.33 5.13 5.07
CA ILE A 65 -2.18 4.61 5.80
C ILE A 65 -2.15 5.25 7.20
N TYR A 66 -2.08 4.43 8.23
CA TYR A 66 -1.93 4.85 9.61
C TYR A 66 -0.63 4.27 10.17
N GLU A 67 0.36 5.12 10.45
CA GLU A 67 1.74 4.73 10.78
C GLU A 67 2.04 4.76 12.30
N ASN A 68 1.04 4.47 13.14
CA ASN A 68 1.27 4.33 14.58
C ASN A 68 0.87 2.94 15.05
N SER A 69 1.55 2.44 16.08
CA SER A 69 1.23 1.14 16.66
C SER A 69 -0.13 1.14 17.34
N PHE A 70 -0.88 0.06 17.14
CA PHE A 70 -2.14 -0.19 17.86
C PHE A 70 -2.48 -1.67 17.84
N ASN A 71 -3.05 -2.20 18.94
CA ASN A 71 -3.40 -3.62 19.07
C ASN A 71 -2.25 -4.54 18.63
N SER A 72 -2.48 -5.41 17.64
CA SER A 72 -1.49 -6.32 17.06
C SER A 72 -0.73 -5.75 15.85
N HIS A 73 -0.89 -4.45 15.55
CA HIS A 73 -0.30 -3.76 14.41
C HIS A 73 0.85 -2.86 14.85
N ASP A 74 2.05 -3.43 15.03
CA ASP A 74 3.21 -2.72 15.59
C ASP A 74 3.71 -1.58 14.71
N LYS A 75 3.50 -1.69 13.39
CA LYS A 75 3.84 -0.65 12.40
C LYS A 75 2.63 0.15 11.94
N GLY A 76 1.46 -0.10 12.53
CA GLY A 76 0.19 0.44 12.08
C GLY A 76 -0.42 -0.36 10.93
N ALA A 77 -1.34 0.25 10.18
CA ALA A 77 -2.16 -0.46 9.21
C ALA A 77 -2.47 0.36 7.96
N MET A 78 -2.70 -0.35 6.86
CA MET A 78 -3.45 0.16 5.71
C MET A 78 -4.92 -0.19 5.89
N PHE A 79 -5.77 0.83 6.00
CA PHE A 79 -7.22 0.67 5.93
C PHE A 79 -7.68 0.78 4.48
N ALA A 80 -8.51 -0.16 4.02
CA ALA A 80 -9.05 -0.16 2.67
C ALA A 80 -10.55 -0.42 2.70
N VAL A 81 -11.30 0.36 1.93
CA VAL A 81 -12.73 0.13 1.71
C VAL A 81 -12.92 -1.15 0.89
N ASN A 82 -13.92 -1.94 1.26
CA ASN A 82 -14.26 -3.19 0.60
C ASN A 82 -15.73 -3.16 0.19
N ASP A 83 -15.96 -3.00 -1.11
CA ASP A 83 -17.25 -3.07 -1.77
C ASP A 83 -18.37 -2.27 -1.09
N ASP A 84 -18.05 -1.07 -0.60
CA ASP A 84 -18.92 -0.17 0.17
C ASP A 84 -19.59 -0.81 1.41
N ALA A 85 -19.18 -2.02 1.79
CA ALA A 85 -19.82 -2.83 2.81
C ALA A 85 -19.07 -2.76 4.15
N ASP A 86 -17.73 -2.80 4.09
CA ASP A 86 -16.87 -2.70 5.26
C ASP A 86 -15.52 -2.04 4.95
N VAL A 87 -14.72 -1.84 6.00
CA VAL A 87 -13.32 -1.43 5.91
C VAL A 87 -12.45 -2.54 6.47
N ARG A 88 -11.40 -2.92 5.73
CA ARG A 88 -10.41 -3.89 6.17
C ARG A 88 -9.12 -3.22 6.58
N ALA A 89 -8.54 -3.71 7.68
CA ALA A 89 -7.21 -3.33 8.13
C ALA A 89 -6.21 -4.39 7.71
N TYR A 90 -5.17 -3.99 6.99
CA TYR A 90 -4.02 -4.82 6.65
C TYR A 90 -2.80 -4.34 7.41
N ASP A 91 -2.01 -5.29 7.92
CA ASP A 91 -0.82 -4.97 8.68
C ASP A 91 0.22 -4.25 7.82
N LEU A 92 0.59 -3.03 8.22
CA LEU A 92 1.52 -2.21 7.45
C LEU A 92 2.93 -2.81 7.44
N GLY A 93 3.35 -3.44 8.53
CA GLY A 93 4.67 -4.09 8.63
C GLY A 93 4.81 -5.22 7.62
N LYS A 94 3.77 -6.04 7.45
CA LYS A 94 3.74 -7.10 6.42
C LYS A 94 3.80 -6.53 5.00
N ILE A 95 3.11 -5.42 4.75
CA ILE A 95 3.14 -4.75 3.43
C ILE A 95 4.55 -4.23 3.15
N ILE A 96 5.17 -3.54 4.12
CA ILE A 96 6.55 -3.03 4.01
C ILE A 96 7.52 -4.18 3.72
N GLU A 97 7.46 -5.26 4.49
CA GLU A 97 8.31 -6.44 4.31
C GLU A 97 8.17 -7.02 2.90
N PHE A 98 6.93 -7.18 2.43
CA PHE A 98 6.65 -7.71 1.09
C PHE A 98 7.21 -6.83 -0.03
N VAL A 99 6.99 -5.50 0.06
CA VAL A 99 7.48 -4.54 -0.94
C VAL A 99 9.01 -4.50 -0.96
N ASN A 100 9.66 -4.51 0.22
CA ASN A 100 11.11 -4.51 0.32
C ASN A 100 11.73 -5.81 -0.21
N ALA A 101 11.12 -6.96 0.07
CA ALA A 101 11.54 -8.23 -0.49
C ALA A 101 11.50 -8.20 -2.03
N ALA A 102 10.38 -7.75 -2.62
CA ALA A 102 10.23 -7.62 -4.07
C ALA A 102 11.25 -6.65 -4.69
N ARG A 103 11.46 -5.50 -4.06
CA ARG A 103 12.47 -4.50 -4.47
C ARG A 103 13.88 -5.09 -4.49
N SER A 104 14.23 -5.91 -3.50
CA SER A 104 15.55 -6.54 -3.42
C SER A 104 15.78 -7.58 -4.54
N LEU A 105 14.74 -8.30 -4.96
CA LEU A 105 14.81 -9.28 -6.05
C LEU A 105 15.03 -8.58 -7.40
N GLY A 106 14.31 -7.50 -7.68
CA GLY A 106 14.46 -6.74 -8.92
C GLY A 106 15.83 -6.05 -9.09
N ARG A 107 16.54 -5.78 -7.98
CA ARG A 107 17.92 -5.24 -8.01
C ARG A 107 18.97 -6.30 -8.30
N LYS A 108 18.74 -7.58 -7.95
CA LYS A 108 19.69 -8.69 -8.21
C LYS A 108 19.67 -9.19 -9.65
N SER A 109 18.60 -8.89 -10.40
CA SER A 109 18.44 -9.30 -11.81
C SER A 109 18.97 -8.28 -12.82
N ARG A 110 19.63 -7.21 -12.37
CA ARG A 110 20.29 -6.19 -13.20
C ARG A 110 21.79 -6.29 -13.02
#